data_AF-A0A497QXB9-F1
#
_entry.id   AF-A0A497QXB9-F1
#
_cell.length_a   1.000
_cell.length_b   1.000
_cell.length_c   1.000
_cell.angle_alpha   90.00
_cell.angle_beta   90.00
_cell.angle_gamma   90.00
#
_symmetry.space_group_name_H-M   'P 1'
#
loop_
_entity.id
_entity.type
_entity.pdbx_description
1 polymer ?
#
loop_
_entity_poly.entity_id
_entity_poly.type
_entity_poly.pdbx_seq_one_letter_code
_entity_poly.pdbx_strand_id
1 'polypeptide(L)'
;MKKRRKTAPFLGAFKLNWCDSCNIPILDKRTCDLCHGAARKVIIAPPGDIRPAFKGDIIRFSKIINKAYGKGSAKALGLSTKKIVLVNEGSFDDLMEEVIIDGQVMGSFRYELARKCWDFHPKFVGAQRLFEGRKAKRRYVIVDESAVKYIEKGYNVLSPGVLKVDPQLKIGDSAVALSPKGKVLSVGIMKINGKNFDRTKKGVVLKPKFYCRNSPPAPLGNSRSKNQNWPAVIRANSAILNNYEQGALQSIMRIYNKYPHLVPSVSFSGGKDSLVCLQLANKIPNFNFKVLFVNTSLEFPETLEYIEKVIEKMGLRERFCRKDIPEEIFWQAIRNYGPPGKDYRFCCKLLKIGPVNELIDDCIGKKSLSLVGQRAYESIARAQSKKLWENPWIPNQLNFSPIQKWTALHIWLYIFREKLYYNPLYEKGFSRIGCWLCPASTQGTFEIIKNVKPTLWKKWSAFLKEWQKRNKFPPEWLSWGLWRWKKLPKKILDLAERYKVDLSTITKSASKN
;
A
#
# COMPACT_ATOMS: atom_id res chain seq x y z
N MET A 1 -34.91 -0.34 -3.42
CA MET A 1 -33.82 -1.26 -2.99
C MET A 1 -32.74 -0.50 -2.22
N LYS A 2 -32.62 -0.73 -0.90
CA LYS A 2 -31.53 -0.16 -0.07
C LYS A 2 -30.18 -0.62 -0.66
N LYS A 3 -29.34 0.33 -1.11
CA LYS A 3 -27.96 0.06 -1.57
C LYS A 3 -27.24 -0.74 -0.47
N ARG A 4 -27.04 -2.04 -0.66
CA ARG A 4 -26.11 -2.85 0.15
C ARG A 4 -24.77 -2.11 0.12
N ARG A 5 -24.36 -1.53 1.26
CA ARG A 5 -22.99 -1.02 1.44
C ARG A 5 -22.08 -2.19 1.06
N LYS A 6 -21.32 -2.07 -0.04
CA LYS A 6 -20.29 -3.05 -0.39
C LYS A 6 -19.43 -3.22 0.86
N THR A 7 -19.51 -4.38 1.50
CA THR A 7 -18.68 -4.72 2.64
C THR A 7 -17.23 -4.55 2.20
N ALA A 8 -16.47 -3.72 2.92
CA ALA A 8 -15.07 -3.50 2.60
C ALA A 8 -14.34 -4.87 2.58
N PRO A 9 -13.41 -5.12 1.65
CA PRO A 9 -12.88 -6.45 1.44
C PRO A 9 -11.96 -6.84 2.60
N PHE A 10 -12.47 -7.65 3.52
CA PHE A 10 -11.65 -8.34 4.51
C PHE A 10 -10.98 -9.53 3.82
N LEU A 11 -9.64 -9.49 3.70
CA LEU A 11 -8.86 -10.52 3.02
C LEU A 11 -8.40 -11.64 3.97
N GLY A 12 -8.61 -11.46 5.26
CA GLY A 12 -8.25 -12.37 6.34
C GLY A 12 -8.43 -11.71 7.71
N ALA A 13 -8.09 -12.42 8.78
CA ALA A 13 -8.11 -11.87 10.12
C ALA A 13 -7.09 -10.73 10.25
N PHE A 14 -7.43 -9.69 11.02
CA PHE A 14 -6.48 -8.64 11.38
C PHE A 14 -5.57 -9.12 12.50
N LYS A 15 -4.28 -9.17 12.19
CA LYS A 15 -3.25 -9.81 13.02
C LYS A 15 -2.44 -8.82 13.88
N LEU A 16 -2.75 -7.53 13.79
CA LEU A 16 -2.01 -6.48 14.51
C LEU A 16 -2.62 -6.21 15.89
N ASN A 17 -1.81 -6.48 16.91
CA ASN A 17 -1.98 -5.98 18.27
C ASN A 17 -0.81 -5.04 18.62
N TRP A 18 -0.93 -4.33 19.74
CA TRP A 18 0.09 -3.39 20.21
C TRP A 18 0.30 -3.55 21.71
N CYS A 19 1.55 -3.68 22.12
CA CYS A 19 1.93 -3.59 23.52
C CYS A 19 2.20 -2.12 23.86
N ASP A 20 1.37 -1.53 24.72
CA ASP A 20 1.53 -0.13 25.09
C ASP A 20 2.77 0.11 25.97
N SER A 21 3.13 -0.83 26.87
CA SER A 21 4.30 -0.70 27.75
C SER A 21 5.62 -0.70 26.99
N CYS A 22 5.83 -1.66 26.08
CA CYS A 22 7.01 -1.71 25.22
C CYS A 22 6.90 -0.76 24.02
N ASN A 23 5.69 -0.31 23.69
CA ASN A 23 5.36 0.54 22.55
C ASN A 23 5.77 -0.06 21.18
N ILE A 24 5.40 -1.33 20.98
CA ILE A 24 5.75 -2.13 19.80
C ILE A 24 4.56 -2.96 19.29
N PRO A 25 4.53 -3.30 17.98
CA PRO A 25 3.52 -4.18 17.43
C PRO A 25 3.74 -5.64 17.84
N ILE A 26 2.64 -6.34 18.07
CA ILE A 26 2.57 -7.76 18.42
C ILE A 26 1.67 -8.45 17.39
N LEU A 27 2.17 -9.51 16.76
CA LEU A 27 1.48 -10.33 15.78
C LEU A 27 0.71 -11.45 16.50
N ASP A 28 -0.57 -11.63 16.14
CA ASP A 28 -1.42 -12.78 16.51
C ASP A 28 -1.59 -13.09 18.02
N LYS A 29 -0.93 -12.35 18.92
CA LYS A 29 -0.97 -12.55 20.37
C LYS A 29 -1.61 -11.38 21.11
N ARG A 30 -2.21 -11.68 22.26
CA ARG A 30 -2.80 -10.71 23.20
C ARG A 30 -1.87 -10.35 24.37
N THR A 31 -0.66 -10.87 24.37
CA THR A 31 0.37 -10.64 25.38
C THR A 31 1.69 -10.34 24.69
N CYS A 32 2.54 -9.54 25.35
CA CYS A 32 3.87 -9.21 24.86
C CYS A 32 4.90 -10.18 25.45
N ASP A 33 5.64 -10.89 24.60
CA ASP A 33 6.68 -11.83 25.07
C ASP A 33 7.88 -11.13 25.76
N LEU A 34 7.99 -9.79 25.69
CA LEU A 34 9.09 -9.04 26.33
C LEU A 34 8.77 -8.54 27.74
N CYS A 35 7.57 -8.00 27.95
CA CYS A 35 7.20 -7.42 29.25
C CYS A 35 6.04 -8.16 29.92
N HIS A 36 5.55 -9.24 29.30
CA HIS A 36 4.41 -10.06 29.74
C HIS A 36 3.09 -9.30 29.91
N GLY A 37 3.05 -8.02 29.55
CA GLY A 37 1.86 -7.18 29.59
C GLY A 37 0.89 -7.45 28.44
N ALA A 38 -0.34 -6.96 28.59
CA ALA A 38 -1.37 -7.09 27.58
C ALA A 38 -1.03 -6.35 26.27
N ALA A 39 -1.43 -6.95 25.15
CA ALA A 39 -1.35 -6.39 23.81
C ALA A 39 -2.77 -6.21 23.23
N ARG A 40 -3.20 -4.96 23.08
CA ARG A 40 -4.55 -4.62 22.60
C ARG A 40 -4.63 -4.66 21.07
N LYS A 41 -5.83 -4.89 20.53
CA LYS A 41 -6.04 -4.83 19.08
C LYS A 41 -5.85 -3.41 18.56
N VAL A 42 -5.20 -3.26 17.41
CA VAL A 42 -5.18 -1.98 16.69
C VAL A 42 -6.33 -1.99 15.69
N ILE A 43 -7.21 -0.98 15.78
CA ILE A 43 -8.32 -0.81 14.85
C ILE A 43 -7.80 -0.12 13.59
N ILE A 44 -7.84 -0.86 12.47
CA ILE A 44 -7.33 -0.43 11.16
C ILE A 44 -8.39 -0.63 10.08
N ALA A 45 -8.26 0.08 8.97
CA ALA A 45 -9.09 -0.17 7.79
C ALA A 45 -8.67 -1.50 7.10
N PRO A 46 -9.63 -2.25 6.50
CA PRO A 46 -9.29 -3.36 5.61
C PRO A 46 -8.52 -2.86 4.38
N PRO A 47 -7.65 -3.70 3.78
CA PRO A 47 -7.49 -5.15 4.03
C PRO A 47 -6.62 -5.55 5.23
N GLY A 48 -5.91 -4.61 5.86
CA GLY A 48 -5.07 -4.90 7.04
C GLY A 48 -3.71 -5.53 6.72
N ASP A 49 -3.19 -5.35 5.50
CA ASP A 49 -1.88 -5.86 5.07
C ASP A 49 -0.76 -4.87 5.43
N ILE A 50 -0.47 -4.80 6.73
CA ILE A 50 0.41 -3.79 7.32
C ILE A 50 1.88 -4.07 7.04
N ARG A 51 2.67 -3.03 6.82
CA ARG A 51 4.14 -3.10 6.69
C ARG A 51 4.83 -2.01 7.53
N PRO A 52 6.13 -2.12 7.80
CA PRO A 52 6.96 -0.99 8.23
C PRO A 52 6.87 0.19 7.26
N ALA A 53 6.90 1.41 7.80
CA ALA A 53 7.21 2.60 7.03
C ALA A 53 8.71 2.70 6.84
N PHE A 54 9.16 2.80 5.59
CA PHE A 54 10.57 2.96 5.26
C PHE A 54 10.97 4.42 5.15
N LYS A 55 12.27 4.69 4.97
CA LYS A 55 12.80 6.07 4.91
C LYS A 55 12.07 6.94 3.89
N GLY A 56 11.83 6.42 2.69
CA GLY A 56 11.10 7.09 1.62
C GLY A 56 9.65 7.43 1.99
N ASP A 57 8.96 6.54 2.71
CA ASP A 57 7.61 6.81 3.23
C ASP A 57 7.64 7.98 4.23
N ILE A 58 8.55 7.92 5.22
CA ILE A 58 8.69 8.94 6.25
C ILE A 58 8.97 10.33 5.63
N ILE A 59 9.85 10.40 4.63
CA ILE A 59 10.15 11.64 3.90
C ILE A 59 8.91 12.17 3.18
N ARG A 60 8.23 11.32 2.40
CA ARG A 60 7.03 11.67 1.63
C ARG A 60 5.90 12.15 2.54
N PHE A 61 5.59 11.38 3.57
CA PHE A 61 4.58 11.68 4.57
C PHE A 61 4.88 13.00 5.30
N SER A 62 6.15 13.21 5.69
CA SER A 62 6.57 14.45 6.33
C SER A 62 6.35 15.67 5.44
N LYS A 63 6.70 15.56 4.15
CA LYS A 63 6.47 16.64 3.17
C LYS A 63 4.99 16.96 3.01
N ILE A 64 4.13 15.95 2.92
CA ILE A 64 2.68 16.12 2.79
C ILE A 64 2.10 16.78 4.05
N ILE A 65 2.41 16.26 5.24
CA ILE A 65 1.90 16.80 6.52
C ILE A 65 2.37 18.25 6.71
N ASN A 66 3.67 18.51 6.54
CA ASN A 66 4.22 19.86 6.75
C ASN A 66 3.66 20.87 5.75
N LYS A 67 3.37 20.46 4.50
CA LYS A 67 2.68 21.30 3.52
C LYS A 67 1.25 21.62 3.95
N ALA A 68 0.53 20.63 4.48
CA ALA A 68 -0.87 20.77 4.86
C ALA A 68 -1.09 21.53 6.18
N TYR A 69 -0.26 21.29 7.21
CA TYR A 69 -0.48 21.80 8.57
C TYR A 69 0.60 22.79 9.06
N GLY A 70 1.68 22.97 8.30
CA GLY A 70 2.81 23.85 8.61
C GLY A 70 4.09 23.11 9.03
N LYS A 71 5.25 23.76 8.91
CA LYS A 71 6.57 23.21 9.25
C LYS A 71 6.59 22.70 10.70
N GLY A 72 7.09 21.48 10.90
CA GLY A 72 7.18 20.84 12.22
C GLY A 72 5.99 19.95 12.58
N SER A 73 4.89 20.03 11.84
CA SER A 73 3.68 19.22 12.07
C SER A 73 3.93 17.72 11.97
N ALA A 74 4.78 17.28 11.03
CA ALA A 74 5.14 15.86 10.92
C ALA A 74 5.87 15.34 12.16
N LYS A 75 6.78 16.14 12.72
CA LYS A 75 7.49 15.84 13.98
C LYS A 75 6.51 15.81 15.15
N ALA A 76 5.56 16.74 15.20
CA ALA A 76 4.51 16.80 16.22
C ALA A 76 3.63 15.53 16.21
N LEU A 77 3.30 15.00 15.02
CA LEU A 77 2.57 13.74 14.88
C LEU A 77 3.35 12.53 15.43
N GLY A 78 4.68 12.64 15.55
CA GLY A 78 5.58 11.57 15.95
C GLY A 78 6.18 10.80 14.77
N LEU A 79 6.14 11.35 13.57
CA LEU A 79 6.68 10.69 12.38
C LEU A 79 8.22 10.77 12.38
N SER A 80 8.89 9.64 12.53
CA SER A 80 10.35 9.56 12.59
C SER A 80 10.86 8.16 12.27
N THR A 81 12.06 8.05 11.69
CA THR A 81 12.78 6.78 11.53
C THR A 81 13.28 6.20 12.85
N LYS A 82 13.29 7.00 13.93
CA LYS A 82 13.65 6.56 15.29
C LYS A 82 12.48 5.91 16.04
N LYS A 83 11.29 5.84 15.45
CA LYS A 83 10.10 5.22 16.04
C LYS A 83 9.64 4.04 15.20
N ILE A 84 8.84 3.17 15.81
CA ILE A 84 8.10 2.15 15.06
C ILE A 84 6.89 2.80 14.41
N VAL A 85 6.97 3.01 13.10
CA VAL A 85 5.90 3.52 12.26
C VAL A 85 5.46 2.41 11.31
N LEU A 86 4.17 2.13 11.29
CA LEU A 86 3.59 1.14 10.37
C LEU A 86 2.65 1.83 9.37
N VAL A 87 2.53 1.23 8.19
CA VAL A 87 1.65 1.67 7.10
C VAL A 87 0.68 0.55 6.78
N ASN A 88 -0.60 0.89 6.70
CA ASN A 88 -1.66 0.02 6.21
C ASN A 88 -2.19 0.57 4.89
N GLU A 89 -1.94 -0.15 3.80
CA GLU A 89 -2.42 0.20 2.48
C GLU A 89 -3.87 -0.21 2.29
N GLY A 90 -4.65 0.68 1.67
CA GLY A 90 -6.04 0.45 1.33
C GLY A 90 -6.45 1.25 0.10
N SER A 91 -7.76 1.30 -0.17
CA SER A 91 -8.30 2.00 -1.32
C SER A 91 -9.20 3.17 -0.88
N PHE A 92 -8.94 4.37 -1.39
CA PHE A 92 -9.89 5.49 -1.35
C PHE A 92 -10.45 5.77 -2.74
N ASP A 93 -9.98 6.79 -3.47
CA ASP A 93 -10.26 7.03 -4.90
C ASP A 93 -9.29 6.24 -5.79
N ASP A 94 -8.03 6.15 -5.38
CA ASP A 94 -7.00 5.33 -6.02
C ASP A 94 -6.13 4.64 -4.94
N LEU A 95 -5.21 5.35 -4.30
CA LEU A 95 -4.38 4.84 -3.19
C LEU A 95 -4.69 5.55 -1.87
N MET A 96 -4.79 4.78 -0.78
CA MET A 96 -4.87 5.26 0.59
C MET A 96 -3.85 4.53 1.46
N GLU A 97 -3.20 5.26 2.36
CA GLU A 97 -2.23 4.71 3.32
C GLU A 97 -2.55 5.24 4.71
N GLU A 98 -2.99 4.36 5.61
CA GLU A 98 -3.11 4.68 7.03
C GLU A 98 -1.73 4.60 7.69
N VAL A 99 -1.38 5.60 8.48
CA VAL A 99 -0.15 5.63 9.27
C VAL A 99 -0.45 5.34 10.73
N ILE A 100 0.24 4.35 11.29
CA ILE A 100 0.07 3.87 12.66
C ILE A 100 1.33 4.22 13.44
N ILE A 101 1.16 4.92 14.56
CA ILE A 101 2.23 5.34 15.46
C ILE A 101 1.74 5.12 16.89
N ASP A 102 2.60 4.58 17.76
CA ASP A 102 2.29 4.34 19.17
C ASP A 102 0.96 3.57 19.38
N GLY A 103 0.67 2.62 18.50
CA GLY A 103 -0.50 1.74 18.57
C GLY A 103 -1.81 2.35 18.11
N GLN A 104 -1.77 3.50 17.43
CA GLN A 104 -2.96 4.18 16.92
C GLN A 104 -2.80 4.69 15.49
N VAL A 105 -3.91 4.66 14.75
CA VAL A 105 -3.99 5.25 13.41
C VAL A 105 -4.03 6.77 13.54
N MET A 106 -2.95 7.43 13.15
CA MET A 106 -2.85 8.90 13.23
C MET A 106 -3.66 9.57 12.12
N GLY A 107 -3.80 8.93 10.97
CA GLY A 107 -4.49 9.49 9.81
C GLY A 107 -4.29 8.63 8.59
N SER A 108 -4.87 9.08 7.48
CA SER A 108 -4.71 8.45 6.17
C SER A 108 -4.17 9.46 5.15
N PHE A 109 -3.09 9.10 4.46
CA PHE A 109 -2.68 9.74 3.22
C PHE A 109 -3.56 9.24 2.08
N ARG A 110 -4.04 10.14 1.23
CA ARG A 110 -4.90 9.79 0.10
C ARG A 110 -4.37 10.48 -1.14
N TYR A 111 -4.26 9.72 -2.22
CA TYR A 111 -4.04 10.32 -3.53
C TYR A 111 -5.39 10.70 -4.16
N GLU A 112 -5.61 12.00 -4.32
CA GLU A 112 -6.83 12.56 -4.90
C GLU A 112 -6.66 12.71 -6.42
N LEU A 113 -7.27 11.82 -7.20
CA LEU A 113 -7.14 11.79 -8.67
C LEU A 113 -7.50 13.13 -9.32
N ALA A 114 -8.66 13.69 -8.96
CA ALA A 114 -9.15 14.93 -9.54
C ALA A 114 -8.24 16.14 -9.25
N ARG A 115 -7.67 16.21 -8.04
CA ARG A 115 -6.75 17.27 -7.61
C ARG A 115 -5.28 16.97 -7.91
N LYS A 116 -4.98 15.76 -8.37
CA LYS A 116 -3.63 15.29 -8.79
C LYS A 116 -2.61 15.48 -7.68
N CYS A 117 -3.00 15.22 -6.43
CA CYS A 117 -2.14 15.46 -5.29
C CYS A 117 -2.38 14.46 -4.15
N TRP A 118 -1.38 14.36 -3.28
CA TRP A 118 -1.49 13.69 -2.00
C TRP A 118 -2.05 14.63 -0.94
N ASP A 119 -3.01 14.17 -0.16
CA ASP A 119 -3.51 14.88 1.02
C ASP A 119 -3.47 14.02 2.29
N PHE A 120 -3.36 14.65 3.46
CA PHE A 120 -3.38 13.98 4.76
C PHE A 120 -4.65 14.30 5.54
N HIS A 121 -5.42 13.25 5.83
CA HIS A 121 -6.64 13.31 6.62
C HIS A 121 -6.37 12.71 8.01
N PRO A 122 -6.18 13.53 9.06
CA PRO A 122 -5.95 13.02 10.39
C PRO A 122 -7.18 12.29 10.92
N LYS A 123 -6.96 11.27 11.76
CA LYS A 123 -7.97 10.79 12.70
C LYS A 123 -8.02 11.73 13.91
N PHE A 124 -8.95 11.51 14.81
CA PHE A 124 -9.09 12.33 16.01
C PHE A 124 -7.77 12.45 16.81
N VAL A 125 -7.10 11.33 17.07
CA VAL A 125 -5.83 11.30 17.82
C VAL A 125 -4.67 11.96 17.07
N GLY A 126 -4.59 11.78 15.75
CA GLY A 126 -3.60 12.51 14.96
C GLY A 126 -3.85 14.01 14.96
N ALA A 127 -5.11 14.45 14.90
CA ALA A 127 -5.46 15.85 15.03
C ALA A 127 -5.09 16.41 16.42
N GLN A 128 -5.31 15.65 17.50
CA GLN A 128 -4.84 16.02 18.84
C GLN A 128 -3.32 16.27 18.83
N ARG A 129 -2.51 15.34 18.31
CA ARG A 129 -1.04 15.53 18.24
C ARG A 129 -0.60 16.70 17.36
N LEU A 130 -1.31 16.98 16.27
CA LEU A 130 -1.00 18.09 15.38
C LEU A 130 -1.24 19.44 16.06
N PHE A 131 -2.36 19.58 16.78
CA PHE A 131 -2.80 20.84 17.35
C PHE A 131 -2.43 21.03 18.83
N GLU A 132 -1.95 19.98 19.51
CA GLU A 132 -1.39 20.07 20.85
C GLU A 132 -0.27 21.12 20.91
N GLY A 133 -0.36 22.04 21.87
CA GLY A 133 0.57 23.17 22.01
C GLY A 133 0.59 24.12 20.80
N ARG A 134 -0.48 24.16 19.99
CA ARG A 134 -0.64 25.04 18.80
C ARG A 134 0.45 24.87 17.74
N LYS A 135 0.99 23.65 17.59
CA LYS A 135 2.07 23.35 16.61
C LYS A 135 1.60 23.45 15.16
N ALA A 136 0.41 22.94 14.85
CA ALA A 136 -0.22 23.13 13.54
C ALA A 136 -0.84 24.52 13.43
N LYS A 137 -0.58 25.20 12.31
CA LYS A 137 -1.00 26.59 12.06
C LYS A 137 -2.04 26.73 10.94
N ARG A 138 -2.46 25.63 10.34
CA ARG A 138 -3.36 25.58 9.18
C ARG A 138 -4.38 24.46 9.35
N ARG A 139 -5.43 24.49 8.52
CA ARG A 139 -6.54 23.53 8.46
C ARG A 139 -7.37 23.44 9.74
N TYR A 140 -7.65 24.59 10.34
CA TYR A 140 -8.48 24.69 11.53
C TYR A 140 -9.81 25.41 11.26
N VAL A 141 -10.79 25.12 12.10
CA VAL A 141 -12.04 25.86 12.28
C VAL A 141 -12.21 26.08 13.79
N ILE A 142 -12.15 27.32 14.25
CA ILE A 142 -12.38 27.66 15.67
C ILE A 142 -13.87 27.88 15.86
N VAL A 143 -14.49 27.11 16.76
CA VAL A 143 -15.91 27.22 17.08
C VAL A 143 -16.13 28.04 18.34
N ASP A 144 -17.31 28.63 18.44
CA ASP A 144 -17.78 29.34 19.63
C ASP A 144 -17.95 28.38 20.81
N GLU A 145 -17.75 28.85 22.05
CA GLU A 145 -17.86 28.02 23.26
C GLU A 145 -19.26 27.39 23.38
N SER A 146 -20.30 28.13 22.99
CA SER A 146 -21.68 27.64 22.99
C SER A 146 -21.91 26.41 22.08
N ALA A 147 -21.08 26.25 21.04
CA ALA A 147 -21.18 25.16 20.07
C ALA A 147 -20.42 23.90 20.51
N VAL A 148 -19.47 24.00 21.44
CA VAL A 148 -18.51 22.94 21.79
C VAL A 148 -19.21 21.62 22.13
N LYS A 149 -20.20 21.66 23.04
CA LYS A 149 -20.95 20.46 23.50
C LYS A 149 -21.66 19.70 22.39
N TYR A 150 -21.99 20.38 21.28
CA TYR A 150 -22.62 19.77 20.11
C TYR A 150 -21.57 19.20 19.16
N ILE A 151 -20.48 19.92 18.92
CA ILE A 151 -19.43 19.45 18.01
C ILE A 151 -18.73 18.20 18.54
N GLU A 152 -18.53 18.09 19.86
CA GLU A 152 -18.01 16.87 20.50
C GLU A 152 -18.93 15.64 20.32
N LYS A 153 -20.23 15.88 20.14
CA LYS A 153 -21.24 14.86 19.82
C LYS A 153 -21.37 14.60 18.31
N GLY A 154 -20.58 15.26 17.47
CA GLY A 154 -20.52 15.04 16.03
C GLY A 154 -21.53 15.84 15.19
N TYR A 155 -22.17 16.86 15.77
CA TYR A 155 -23.07 17.74 15.03
C TYR A 155 -22.31 18.55 13.97
N ASN A 156 -22.99 18.88 12.87
CA ASN A 156 -22.42 19.75 11.84
C ASN A 156 -21.98 21.09 12.44
N VAL A 157 -20.80 21.57 12.05
CA VAL A 157 -20.37 22.92 12.40
C VAL A 157 -21.09 23.89 11.48
N LEU A 158 -22.02 24.66 12.05
CA LEU A 158 -22.80 25.66 11.33
C LEU A 158 -22.13 27.04 11.42
N SER A 159 -22.27 27.85 10.37
CA SER A 159 -21.62 29.16 10.26
C SER A 159 -21.80 30.08 11.48
N PRO A 160 -22.99 30.23 12.10
CA PRO A 160 -23.14 31.12 13.27
C PRO A 160 -22.29 30.71 14.48
N GLY A 161 -22.00 29.41 14.61
CA GLY A 161 -21.19 28.83 15.69
C GLY A 161 -19.68 28.81 15.40
N VAL A 162 -19.21 29.49 14.35
CA VAL A 162 -17.80 29.55 13.97
C VAL A 162 -17.24 30.94 14.24
N LEU A 163 -16.11 30.99 14.95
CA LEU A 163 -15.36 32.22 15.23
C LEU A 163 -14.31 32.51 14.16
N LYS A 164 -13.62 31.46 13.68
CA LYS A 164 -12.53 31.61 12.71
C LYS A 164 -12.38 30.39 11.83
N VAL A 165 -12.06 30.60 10.56
CA VAL A 165 -11.74 29.54 9.59
C VAL A 165 -10.38 29.85 8.97
N ASP A 166 -9.56 28.83 8.72
CA ASP A 166 -8.36 29.00 7.89
C ASP A 166 -8.79 29.38 6.45
N PRO A 167 -8.41 30.58 5.95
CA PRO A 167 -8.85 31.06 4.64
C PRO A 167 -8.32 30.23 3.47
N GLN A 168 -7.27 29.41 3.67
CA GLN A 168 -6.72 28.53 2.63
C GLN A 168 -7.54 27.26 2.39
N LEU A 169 -8.46 26.93 3.30
CA LEU A 169 -9.31 25.75 3.17
C LEU A 169 -10.29 25.89 2.00
N LYS A 170 -10.42 24.83 1.22
CA LYS A 170 -11.38 24.71 0.11
C LYS A 170 -12.43 23.65 0.42
N ILE A 171 -13.54 23.69 -0.31
CA ILE A 171 -14.55 22.63 -0.27
C ILE A 171 -13.88 21.27 -0.50
N GLY A 172 -14.17 20.30 0.37
CA GLY A 172 -13.60 18.96 0.30
C GLY A 172 -12.32 18.75 1.12
N ASP A 173 -11.63 19.82 1.52
CA ASP A 173 -10.44 19.67 2.37
C ASP A 173 -10.78 19.10 3.75
N SER A 174 -9.83 18.34 4.30
CA SER A 174 -9.87 17.94 5.71
C SER A 174 -9.52 19.11 6.61
N ALA A 175 -10.32 19.35 7.65
CA ALA A 175 -10.04 20.36 8.66
C ALA A 175 -10.39 19.87 10.08
N VAL A 176 -9.83 20.54 11.07
CA VAL A 176 -9.99 20.22 12.49
C VAL A 176 -10.78 21.33 13.18
N ALA A 177 -11.89 20.97 13.81
CA ALA A 177 -12.66 21.87 14.66
C ALA A 177 -12.00 21.97 16.03
N LEU A 178 -11.73 23.19 16.48
CA LEU A 178 -11.07 23.52 17.73
C LEU A 178 -11.99 24.38 18.61
N SER A 179 -11.92 24.19 19.92
CA SER A 179 -12.47 25.17 20.87
C SER A 179 -11.67 26.48 20.83
N PRO A 180 -12.18 27.58 21.43
CA PRO A 180 -11.40 28.81 21.60
C PRO A 180 -10.07 28.59 22.33
N LYS A 181 -10.06 27.65 23.29
CA LYS A 181 -8.87 27.22 24.04
C LYS A 181 -7.92 26.32 23.24
N GLY A 182 -8.28 25.94 22.01
CA GLY A 182 -7.45 25.10 21.12
C GLY A 182 -7.62 23.60 21.34
N LYS A 183 -8.62 23.16 22.12
CA LYS A 183 -8.95 21.73 22.28
C LYS A 183 -9.53 21.18 20.98
N VAL A 184 -9.06 20.02 20.54
CA VAL A 184 -9.62 19.33 19.36
C VAL A 184 -11.00 18.76 19.69
N LEU A 185 -12.00 19.14 18.90
CA LEU A 185 -13.41 18.73 19.08
C LEU A 185 -13.84 17.68 18.05
N SER A 186 -13.47 17.91 16.79
CA SER A 186 -13.74 16.97 15.69
C SER A 186 -12.79 17.17 14.52
N VAL A 187 -12.71 16.17 13.65
CA VAL A 187 -12.10 16.26 12.32
C VAL A 187 -13.20 16.05 11.29
N GLY A 188 -13.27 16.93 10.30
CA GLY A 188 -14.34 16.93 9.31
C GLY A 188 -13.88 17.31 7.91
N ILE A 189 -14.86 17.38 7.01
CA ILE A 189 -14.67 17.81 5.62
C ILE A 189 -15.34 19.16 5.42
N MET A 190 -14.61 20.10 4.83
CA MET A 190 -15.08 21.44 4.52
C MET A 190 -16.22 21.41 3.50
N LYS A 191 -17.23 22.24 3.76
CA LYS A 191 -18.42 22.42 2.92
C LYS A 191 -18.52 23.79 2.26
N ILE A 192 -17.64 24.71 2.66
CA ILE A 192 -17.47 26.03 2.06
C ILE A 192 -15.98 26.30 1.79
N ASN A 193 -15.68 27.34 1.01
CA ASN A 193 -14.32 27.87 0.92
C ASN A 193 -14.06 28.81 2.10
N GLY A 194 -12.93 28.62 2.79
CA GLY A 194 -12.56 29.40 3.96
C GLY A 194 -12.40 30.89 3.68
N LYS A 195 -11.88 31.25 2.50
CA LYS A 195 -11.79 32.66 2.04
C LYS A 195 -13.15 33.37 1.98
N ASN A 196 -14.23 32.61 1.77
CA ASN A 196 -15.59 33.15 1.62
C ASN A 196 -16.42 32.94 2.89
N PHE A 197 -15.79 32.61 4.02
CA PHE A 197 -16.50 32.37 5.28
C PHE A 197 -17.13 33.67 5.78
N ASP A 198 -18.42 33.57 6.12
CA ASP A 198 -19.23 34.64 6.69
C ASP A 198 -20.10 34.04 7.78
N ARG A 199 -19.96 34.57 9.00
CA ARG A 199 -20.65 34.07 10.20
C ARG A 199 -22.16 34.37 10.15
N THR A 200 -22.58 35.41 9.42
CA THR A 200 -23.99 35.83 9.33
C THR A 200 -24.82 34.91 8.44
N LYS A 201 -24.18 34.21 7.50
CA LYS A 201 -24.86 33.32 6.56
C LYS A 201 -25.23 32.00 7.23
N LYS A 202 -26.39 31.45 6.87
CA LYS A 202 -26.76 30.08 7.25
C LYS A 202 -26.01 29.08 6.37
N GLY A 203 -25.54 27.99 6.96
CA GLY A 203 -24.89 26.91 6.21
C GLY A 203 -24.01 26.02 7.08
N VAL A 204 -23.67 24.84 6.54
CA VAL A 204 -22.69 23.94 7.13
C VAL A 204 -21.30 24.39 6.69
N VAL A 205 -20.41 24.69 7.63
CA VAL A 205 -19.00 25.02 7.38
C VAL A 205 -18.18 23.74 7.31
N LEU A 206 -18.32 22.87 8.32
CA LEU A 206 -17.58 21.63 8.46
C LEU A 206 -18.54 20.49 8.78
N LYS A 207 -18.44 19.39 8.04
CA LYS A 207 -19.16 18.15 8.32
C LYS A 207 -18.24 17.17 9.05
N PRO A 208 -18.43 16.90 10.36
CA PRO A 208 -17.57 15.99 11.10
C PRO A 208 -17.55 14.58 10.51
N LYS A 209 -16.38 13.94 10.66
CA LYS A 209 -16.12 12.54 10.30
C LYS A 209 -15.61 11.74 11.50
N PHE A 210 -14.76 12.35 12.32
CA PHE A 210 -14.22 11.78 13.55
C PHE A 210 -14.42 12.77 14.69
N TYR A 211 -14.85 12.30 15.85
CA TYR A 211 -15.10 13.12 17.05
C TYR A 211 -14.98 12.23 18.28
N CYS A 212 -14.74 12.84 19.45
CA CYS A 212 -14.32 12.13 20.67
C CYS A 212 -15.20 10.90 20.98
N ARG A 213 -16.54 11.05 20.99
CA ARG A 213 -17.45 9.96 21.38
C ARG A 213 -17.46 8.77 20.41
N ASN A 214 -17.26 9.00 19.11
CA ASN A 214 -17.24 7.95 18.08
C ASN A 214 -15.82 7.47 17.73
N SER A 215 -14.80 8.07 18.35
CA SER A 215 -13.40 7.72 18.14
C SER A 215 -12.64 7.98 19.44
N PRO A 216 -13.01 7.31 20.56
CA PRO A 216 -12.30 7.48 21.81
C PRO A 216 -10.83 7.08 21.59
N PRO A 217 -9.87 7.93 21.97
CA PRO A 217 -8.46 7.58 21.87
C PRO A 217 -8.20 6.35 22.72
N ALA A 218 -7.56 5.33 22.14
CA ALA A 218 -6.97 4.26 22.94
C ALA A 218 -5.83 4.85 23.82
N PRO A 219 -5.26 4.08 24.76
CA PRO A 219 -3.98 4.45 25.36
C PRO A 219 -2.93 4.63 24.26
N LEU A 220 -2.05 5.61 24.42
CA LEU A 220 -0.85 5.71 23.58
C LEU A 220 0.24 4.85 24.21
N GLY A 221 1.01 4.16 23.37
CA GLY A 221 2.17 3.43 23.87
C GLY A 221 3.18 4.36 24.54
N ASN A 222 3.90 3.82 25.52
CA ASN A 222 4.89 4.54 26.31
C ASN A 222 5.98 5.13 25.40
N SER A 223 5.94 6.46 25.23
CA SER A 223 6.87 7.19 24.37
C SER A 223 8.32 7.18 24.88
N ARG A 224 8.53 6.85 26.16
CA ARG A 224 9.86 6.72 26.80
C ARG A 224 10.39 5.28 26.81
N SER A 225 9.65 4.34 26.24
CA SER A 225 10.07 2.93 26.18
C SER A 225 11.41 2.79 25.44
N LYS A 226 12.42 2.22 26.12
CA LYS A 226 13.69 1.83 25.50
C LYS A 226 13.52 0.68 24.48
N ASN A 227 12.38 -0.01 24.50
CA ASN A 227 12.06 -1.13 23.62
C ASN A 227 11.43 -0.71 22.28
N GLN A 228 11.24 0.59 22.00
CA GLN A 228 10.66 1.03 20.72
C GLN A 228 11.67 0.96 19.56
N ASN A 229 12.11 -0.26 19.20
CA ASN A 229 13.08 -0.52 18.14
C ASN A 229 12.83 -1.90 17.48
N TRP A 230 13.26 -2.07 16.23
CA TRP A 230 13.01 -3.30 15.45
C TRP A 230 13.58 -4.58 16.09
N PRO A 231 14.79 -4.58 16.70
CA PRO A 231 15.27 -5.75 17.45
C PRO A 231 14.31 -6.21 18.56
N ALA A 232 13.76 -5.28 19.34
CA ALA A 232 12.75 -5.61 20.35
C ALA A 232 11.45 -6.11 19.71
N VAL A 233 11.00 -5.52 18.60
CA VAL A 233 9.84 -6.04 17.84
C VAL A 233 10.07 -7.50 17.43
N ILE A 234 11.24 -7.83 16.90
CA ILE A 234 11.57 -9.20 16.47
C ILE A 234 11.55 -10.15 17.67
N ARG A 235 12.22 -9.80 18.78
CA ARG A 235 12.23 -10.64 20.00
C ARG A 235 10.82 -10.87 20.55
N ALA A 236 10.00 -9.82 20.62
CA ALA A 236 8.62 -9.89 21.11
C ALA A 236 7.69 -10.75 20.24
N ASN A 237 8.08 -11.04 19.00
CA ASN A 237 7.30 -11.81 18.04
C ASN A 237 7.99 -13.13 17.65
N SER A 238 9.11 -13.49 18.28
CA SER A 238 9.97 -14.61 17.89
C SER A 238 9.23 -15.94 17.84
N ALA A 239 8.46 -16.27 18.88
CA ALA A 239 7.67 -17.50 18.94
C ALA A 239 6.64 -17.60 17.80
N ILE A 240 5.98 -16.49 17.45
CA ILE A 240 5.04 -16.46 16.32
C ILE A 240 5.80 -16.65 15.00
N LEU A 241 6.90 -15.94 14.80
CA LEU A 241 7.71 -16.11 13.58
C LEU A 241 8.20 -17.56 13.41
N ASN A 242 8.62 -18.20 14.50
CA ASN A 242 9.01 -19.61 14.50
C ASN A 242 7.84 -20.52 14.10
N ASN A 243 6.65 -20.31 14.66
CA ASN A 243 5.47 -21.11 14.29
C ASN A 243 5.11 -20.99 12.80
N TYR A 244 5.16 -19.77 12.25
CA TYR A 244 4.88 -19.53 10.84
C TYR A 244 5.93 -20.15 9.93
N GLU A 245 7.21 -20.01 10.29
CA GLU A 245 8.34 -20.62 9.58
C GLU A 245 8.24 -22.15 9.57
N GLN A 246 8.10 -22.78 10.74
CA GLN A 246 8.00 -24.23 10.86
C GLN A 246 6.79 -24.77 10.09
N GLY A 247 5.64 -24.12 10.21
CA GLY A 247 4.46 -24.48 9.41
C GLY A 247 4.68 -24.35 7.90
N ALA A 248 5.45 -23.35 7.45
CA ALA A 248 5.80 -23.20 6.04
C ALA A 248 6.75 -24.31 5.58
N LEU A 249 7.85 -24.58 6.31
CA LEU A 249 8.83 -25.62 5.99
C LEU A 249 8.17 -27.02 5.94
N GLN A 250 7.39 -27.37 6.95
CA GLN A 250 6.62 -28.62 6.98
C GLN A 250 5.67 -28.73 5.79
N SER A 251 5.00 -27.62 5.43
CA SER A 251 4.08 -27.63 4.29
C SER A 251 4.79 -27.80 2.94
N ILE A 252 6.00 -27.24 2.78
CA ILE A 252 6.82 -27.44 1.57
C ILE A 252 7.19 -28.91 1.46
N MET A 253 7.75 -29.51 2.52
CA MET A 253 8.18 -30.91 2.50
C MET A 253 7.02 -31.88 2.29
N ARG A 254 5.87 -31.64 2.93
CA ARG A 254 4.67 -32.46 2.71
C ARG A 254 4.20 -32.44 1.26
N ILE A 255 4.22 -31.28 0.61
CA ILE A 255 3.82 -31.16 -0.80
C ILE A 255 4.89 -31.77 -1.71
N TYR A 256 6.17 -31.53 -1.45
CA TYR A 256 7.27 -32.14 -2.18
C TYR A 256 7.19 -33.68 -2.16
N ASN A 257 7.01 -34.28 -0.99
CA ASN A 257 6.86 -35.73 -0.83
C ASN A 257 5.60 -36.29 -1.51
N LYS A 258 4.55 -35.48 -1.65
CA LYS A 258 3.32 -35.86 -2.38
C LYS A 258 3.53 -35.86 -3.90
N TYR A 259 4.48 -35.09 -4.41
CA TYR A 259 4.76 -34.93 -5.84
C TYR A 259 6.24 -35.19 -6.15
N PRO A 260 6.78 -36.39 -5.85
CA PRO A 260 8.23 -36.67 -5.94
C PRO A 260 8.76 -36.62 -7.39
N HIS A 261 7.89 -36.75 -8.39
CA HIS A 261 8.24 -36.67 -9.80
C HIS A 261 8.46 -35.23 -10.30
N LEU A 262 8.00 -34.21 -9.56
CA LEU A 262 8.14 -32.80 -9.93
C LEU A 262 9.46 -32.22 -9.42
N VAL A 263 10.13 -31.43 -10.26
CA VAL A 263 11.33 -30.69 -9.82
C VAL A 263 10.90 -29.47 -9.01
N PRO A 264 11.39 -29.27 -7.78
CA PRO A 264 11.06 -28.07 -7.03
C PRO A 264 11.72 -26.85 -7.67
N SER A 265 10.97 -25.75 -7.71
CA SER A 265 11.47 -24.47 -8.18
C SER A 265 10.99 -23.32 -7.29
N VAL A 266 11.66 -22.18 -7.33
CA VAL A 266 11.23 -20.95 -6.66
C VAL A 266 11.12 -19.85 -7.71
N SER A 267 9.94 -19.26 -7.86
CA SER A 267 9.76 -18.07 -8.70
C SER A 267 10.24 -16.82 -7.97
N PHE A 268 11.45 -16.34 -8.27
CA PHE A 268 12.07 -15.20 -7.59
C PHE A 268 11.98 -13.92 -8.43
N SER A 269 11.09 -13.00 -8.04
CA SER A 269 10.85 -11.76 -8.81
C SER A 269 11.57 -10.53 -8.25
N GLY A 270 12.48 -10.70 -7.29
CA GLY A 270 13.15 -9.58 -6.60
C GLY A 270 12.27 -8.82 -5.59
N GLY A 271 11.08 -9.33 -5.25
CA GLY A 271 10.19 -8.76 -4.24
C GLY A 271 10.37 -9.39 -2.86
N LYS A 272 9.86 -8.72 -1.81
CA LYS A 272 9.93 -9.20 -0.41
C LYS A 272 9.31 -10.59 -0.20
N ASP A 273 8.20 -10.87 -0.88
CA ASP A 273 7.44 -12.10 -0.66
C ASP A 273 8.14 -13.29 -1.33
N SER A 274 8.66 -13.08 -2.55
CA SER A 274 9.47 -14.08 -3.25
C SER A 274 10.83 -14.33 -2.56
N LEU A 275 11.42 -13.29 -1.93
CA LEU A 275 12.63 -13.44 -1.14
C LEU A 275 12.42 -14.38 0.06
N VAL A 276 11.28 -14.26 0.75
CA VAL A 276 10.96 -15.18 1.85
C VAL A 276 10.75 -16.61 1.36
N CYS A 277 10.06 -16.82 0.23
CA CYS A 277 9.94 -18.16 -0.35
C CYS A 277 11.31 -18.75 -0.73
N LEU A 278 12.21 -17.93 -1.28
CA LEU A 278 13.57 -18.33 -1.61
C LEU A 278 14.35 -18.74 -0.36
N GLN A 279 14.29 -17.93 0.70
CA GLN A 279 14.94 -18.25 1.98
C GLN A 279 14.37 -19.52 2.61
N LEU A 280 13.05 -19.70 2.60
CA LEU A 280 12.41 -20.91 3.14
C LEU A 280 12.87 -22.16 2.38
N ALA A 281 12.94 -22.11 1.05
CA ALA A 281 13.47 -23.21 0.25
C ALA A 281 14.95 -23.49 0.57
N ASN A 282 15.77 -22.44 0.69
CA ASN A 282 17.20 -22.55 0.97
C ASN A 282 17.51 -23.07 2.37
N LYS A 283 16.57 -22.95 3.32
CA LYS A 283 16.70 -23.50 4.68
C LYS A 283 16.45 -25.00 4.78
N ILE A 284 15.82 -25.62 3.78
CA ILE A 284 15.50 -27.04 3.81
C ILE A 284 16.78 -27.81 3.41
N PRO A 285 17.33 -28.66 4.29
CA PRO A 285 18.52 -29.45 3.97
C PRO A 285 18.27 -30.36 2.76
N ASN A 286 19.25 -30.47 1.87
CA ASN A 286 19.20 -31.32 0.66
C ASN A 286 18.02 -31.04 -0.29
N PHE A 287 17.38 -29.87 -0.18
CA PHE A 287 16.32 -29.47 -1.10
C PHE A 287 16.94 -28.91 -2.38
N ASN A 288 17.01 -29.74 -3.42
CA ASN A 288 17.59 -29.36 -4.72
C ASN A 288 16.53 -28.70 -5.61
N PHE A 289 16.43 -27.37 -5.55
CA PHE A 289 15.48 -26.57 -6.33
C PHE A 289 16.15 -25.67 -7.36
N LYS A 290 15.41 -25.29 -8.41
CA LYS A 290 15.80 -24.24 -9.36
C LYS A 290 15.22 -22.88 -8.99
N VAL A 291 15.95 -21.80 -9.21
CA VAL A 291 15.45 -20.43 -9.03
C VAL A 291 15.08 -19.88 -10.41
N LEU A 292 13.81 -19.58 -10.63
CA LEU A 292 13.30 -19.10 -11.90
C LEU A 292 13.15 -17.57 -11.87
N PHE A 293 13.76 -16.89 -12.83
CA PHE A 293 13.58 -15.47 -13.06
C PHE A 293 13.42 -15.16 -14.55
N VAL A 294 12.36 -14.42 -14.89
CA VAL A 294 12.19 -13.84 -16.21
C VAL A 294 12.36 -12.34 -16.09
N ASN A 295 13.39 -11.80 -16.73
CA ASN A 295 13.57 -10.37 -16.91
C ASN A 295 12.69 -9.93 -18.09
N THR A 296 11.64 -9.17 -17.78
CA THR A 296 10.69 -8.65 -18.77
C THR A 296 11.23 -7.40 -19.48
N SER A 297 12.42 -6.93 -19.12
CA SER A 297 13.00 -5.62 -19.45
C SER A 297 12.16 -4.42 -18.99
N LEU A 298 11.15 -4.68 -18.16
CA LEU A 298 10.32 -3.65 -17.52
C LEU A 298 10.57 -3.56 -16.01
N GLU A 299 11.48 -4.36 -15.47
CA GLU A 299 11.97 -4.26 -14.10
C GLU A 299 12.72 -2.94 -13.90
N PHE A 300 12.81 -2.49 -12.65
CA PHE A 300 13.72 -1.40 -12.34
C PHE A 300 15.17 -1.89 -12.45
N PRO A 301 16.12 -1.07 -12.94
CA PRO A 301 17.54 -1.44 -12.96
C PRO A 301 18.06 -1.92 -11.60
N GLU A 302 17.67 -1.24 -10.51
CA GLU A 302 18.06 -1.68 -9.16
C GLU A 302 17.48 -3.04 -8.76
N THR A 303 16.38 -3.47 -9.38
CA THR A 303 15.82 -4.80 -9.12
C THR A 303 16.66 -5.88 -9.79
N LEU A 304 17.20 -5.62 -10.98
CA LEU A 304 18.11 -6.55 -11.67
C LEU A 304 19.42 -6.69 -10.89
N GLU A 305 20.04 -5.57 -10.50
CA GLU A 305 21.23 -5.57 -9.64
C GLU A 305 20.98 -6.27 -8.30
N TYR A 306 19.81 -6.04 -7.72
CA TYR A 306 19.41 -6.66 -6.47
C TYR A 306 19.30 -8.19 -6.59
N ILE A 307 18.69 -8.68 -7.68
CA ILE A 307 18.50 -10.12 -7.90
C ILE A 307 19.86 -10.82 -7.99
N GLU A 308 20.79 -10.30 -8.80
CA GLU A 308 22.14 -10.87 -8.93
C GLU A 308 22.85 -10.93 -7.57
N LYS A 309 22.80 -9.83 -6.79
CA LYS A 309 23.39 -9.79 -5.43
C LYS A 309 22.77 -10.80 -4.47
N VAL A 310 21.47 -11.09 -4.58
CA VAL A 310 20.82 -12.11 -3.75
C VAL A 310 21.27 -13.51 -4.16
N ILE A 311 21.29 -13.80 -5.47
CA ILE A 311 21.74 -15.10 -5.99
C ILE A 311 23.18 -15.39 -5.56
N GLU A 312 24.07 -14.40 -5.66
CA GLU A 312 25.45 -14.48 -5.20
C GLU A 312 25.55 -14.72 -3.68
N LYS A 313 24.93 -13.85 -2.87
CA LYS A 313 24.99 -13.95 -1.39
C LYS A 313 24.40 -15.24 -0.83
N MET A 314 23.45 -15.84 -1.53
CA MET A 314 22.82 -17.10 -1.11
C MET A 314 23.51 -18.34 -1.70
N GLY A 315 24.55 -18.17 -2.53
CA GLY A 315 25.26 -19.30 -3.17
C GLY A 315 24.39 -20.07 -4.17
N LEU A 316 23.46 -19.39 -4.86
CA LEU A 316 22.43 -20.02 -5.69
C LEU A 316 22.75 -19.98 -7.20
N ARG A 317 23.99 -19.63 -7.59
CA ARG A 317 24.34 -19.38 -9.00
C ARG A 317 24.07 -20.58 -9.91
N GLU A 318 24.45 -21.78 -9.49
CA GLU A 318 24.26 -23.02 -10.26
C GLU A 318 22.78 -23.45 -10.37
N ARG A 319 21.93 -22.91 -9.49
CA ARG A 319 20.49 -23.17 -9.45
C ARG A 319 19.70 -22.08 -10.17
N PHE A 320 20.35 -21.00 -10.59
CA PHE A 320 19.69 -19.82 -11.13
C PHE A 320 19.40 -19.94 -12.63
N CYS A 321 18.13 -19.93 -12.96
CA CYS A 321 17.59 -20.02 -14.30
C CYS A 321 17.01 -18.65 -14.67
N ARG A 322 17.64 -17.99 -15.63
CA ARG A 322 17.28 -16.63 -16.06
C ARG A 322 16.93 -16.61 -17.55
N LYS A 323 15.84 -15.93 -17.90
CA LYS A 323 15.49 -15.59 -19.28
C LYS A 323 15.34 -14.09 -19.42
N ASP A 324 16.04 -13.50 -20.39
CA ASP A 324 16.00 -12.09 -20.70
C ASP A 324 15.18 -11.83 -21.96
N ILE A 325 14.16 -10.98 -21.84
CA ILE A 325 13.27 -10.62 -22.95
C ILE A 325 13.69 -9.25 -23.49
N PRO A 326 14.01 -9.12 -24.80
CA PRO A 326 14.36 -7.83 -25.40
C PRO A 326 13.30 -6.75 -25.15
N GLU A 327 13.74 -5.52 -24.81
CA GLU A 327 12.84 -4.40 -24.49
C GLU A 327 11.97 -4.02 -25.71
N GLU A 328 12.50 -4.21 -26.91
CA GLU A 328 11.88 -3.90 -28.20
C GLU A 328 10.54 -4.62 -28.38
N ILE A 329 10.42 -5.85 -27.85
CA ILE A 329 9.19 -6.65 -27.93
C ILE A 329 8.03 -5.89 -27.26
N PHE A 330 8.27 -5.27 -26.11
CA PHE A 330 7.26 -4.45 -25.44
C PHE A 330 6.93 -3.19 -26.26
N TRP A 331 7.95 -2.46 -26.71
CA TRP A 331 7.77 -1.20 -27.42
C TRP A 331 7.09 -1.36 -28.78
N GLN A 332 7.34 -2.47 -29.49
CA GLN A 332 6.62 -2.81 -30.71
C GLN A 332 5.17 -3.18 -30.41
N ALA A 333 4.93 -4.01 -29.38
CA ALA A 333 3.58 -4.43 -29.03
C ALA A 333 2.65 -3.25 -28.68
N ILE A 334 3.13 -2.26 -27.91
CA ILE A 334 2.29 -1.11 -27.53
C ILE A 334 1.96 -0.18 -28.70
N ARG A 335 2.72 -0.20 -29.81
CA ARG A 335 2.39 0.58 -31.02
C ARG A 335 1.12 0.06 -31.68
N ASN A 336 0.87 -1.25 -31.59
CA ASN A 336 -0.28 -1.93 -32.18
C ASN A 336 -1.45 -2.04 -31.19
N TYR A 337 -1.17 -2.48 -29.96
CA TYR A 337 -2.20 -2.78 -28.97
C TYR A 337 -2.53 -1.61 -28.03
N GLY A 338 -1.74 -0.54 -28.06
CA GLY A 338 -1.84 0.56 -27.11
C GLY A 338 -1.23 0.24 -25.74
N PRO A 339 -1.41 1.13 -24.75
CA PRO A 339 -0.91 0.89 -23.40
C PRO A 339 -1.59 -0.33 -22.77
N PRO A 340 -0.86 -1.15 -21.99
CA PRO A 340 -1.48 -2.25 -21.25
C PRO A 340 -2.42 -1.71 -20.17
N GLY A 341 -3.54 -2.40 -19.94
CA GLY A 341 -4.56 -2.04 -18.96
C GLY A 341 -4.68 -3.04 -17.81
N LYS A 342 -5.41 -2.70 -16.75
CA LYS A 342 -5.75 -3.59 -15.62
C LYS A 342 -6.68 -4.73 -16.05
N ASP A 343 -7.59 -4.41 -16.97
CA ASP A 343 -8.55 -5.29 -17.62
C ASP A 343 -7.99 -5.93 -18.91
N TYR A 344 -6.86 -5.42 -19.42
CA TYR A 344 -6.20 -5.93 -20.62
C TYR A 344 -4.68 -5.97 -20.45
N ARG A 345 -4.19 -6.96 -19.70
CA ARG A 345 -2.77 -7.16 -19.37
C ARG A 345 -2.03 -8.01 -20.41
N PHE A 346 -2.09 -7.62 -21.69
CA PHE A 346 -1.41 -8.37 -22.76
C PHE A 346 0.10 -8.50 -22.52
N CYS A 347 0.73 -7.49 -21.90
CA CYS A 347 2.14 -7.52 -21.54
C CYS A 347 2.51 -8.69 -20.62
N CYS A 348 1.60 -9.16 -19.75
CA CYS A 348 1.86 -10.33 -18.92
C CYS A 348 1.89 -11.63 -19.74
N LYS A 349 1.03 -11.74 -20.76
CA LYS A 349 1.05 -12.91 -21.65
C LYS A 349 2.34 -12.94 -22.46
N LEU A 350 2.66 -11.79 -23.07
CA LEU A 350 3.79 -11.62 -23.98
C LEU A 350 5.15 -11.74 -23.28
N LEU A 351 5.35 -11.01 -22.18
CA LEU A 351 6.68 -10.84 -21.58
C LEU A 351 6.94 -11.76 -20.39
N LYS A 352 5.90 -12.43 -19.86
CA LYS A 352 6.03 -13.21 -18.62
C LYS A 352 5.55 -14.64 -18.77
N ILE A 353 4.30 -14.86 -19.17
CA ILE A 353 3.71 -16.21 -19.18
C ILE A 353 4.38 -17.10 -20.22
N GLY A 354 4.47 -16.66 -21.48
CA GLY A 354 5.17 -17.41 -22.54
C GLY A 354 6.64 -17.69 -22.17
N PRO A 355 7.43 -16.65 -21.85
CA PRO A 355 8.80 -16.82 -21.38
C PRO A 355 9.01 -17.72 -20.17
N VAL A 356 8.06 -17.77 -19.22
CA VAL A 356 8.15 -18.69 -18.08
C VAL A 356 7.99 -20.14 -18.53
N ASN A 357 7.12 -20.44 -19.51
CA ASN A 357 7.01 -21.79 -20.06
C ASN A 357 8.34 -22.22 -20.68
N GLU A 358 8.87 -21.40 -21.58
CA GLU A 358 10.14 -21.69 -22.24
C GLU A 358 11.27 -21.84 -21.22
N LEU A 359 11.35 -20.98 -20.19
CA LEU A 359 12.35 -21.10 -19.14
C LEU A 359 12.24 -22.40 -18.34
N ILE A 360 11.02 -22.88 -18.07
CA ILE A 360 10.81 -24.17 -17.40
C ILE A 360 11.27 -25.31 -18.31
N ASP A 361 10.93 -25.26 -19.59
CA ASP A 361 11.32 -26.28 -20.56
C ASP A 361 12.85 -26.31 -20.72
N ASP A 362 13.48 -25.15 -20.92
CA ASP A 362 14.93 -24.99 -21.11
C ASP A 362 15.75 -25.44 -19.88
N CYS A 363 15.28 -25.15 -18.66
CA CYS A 363 16.07 -25.34 -17.44
C CYS A 363 15.67 -26.53 -16.57
N ILE A 364 14.43 -27.03 -16.71
CA ILE A 364 13.88 -28.12 -15.92
C ILE A 364 13.54 -29.32 -16.81
N GLY A 365 13.09 -29.10 -18.05
CA GLY A 365 12.74 -30.14 -19.01
C GLY A 365 11.49 -30.98 -18.65
N LYS A 366 10.84 -30.68 -17.54
CA LYS A 366 9.62 -31.35 -17.07
C LYS A 366 8.82 -30.45 -16.12
N LYS A 367 7.64 -30.92 -15.72
CA LYS A 367 6.74 -30.18 -14.82
C LYS A 367 7.42 -29.85 -13.49
N SER A 368 7.33 -28.60 -13.07
CA SER A 368 7.92 -28.11 -11.81
C SER A 368 6.89 -27.90 -10.71
N LEU A 369 7.31 -28.12 -9.46
CA LEU A 369 6.61 -27.66 -8.26
C LEU A 369 7.17 -26.28 -7.88
N SER A 370 6.51 -25.21 -8.31
CA SER A 370 7.00 -23.85 -8.10
C SER A 370 6.48 -23.22 -6.81
N LEU A 371 7.39 -22.89 -5.91
CA LEU A 371 7.14 -22.07 -4.75
C LEU A 371 6.98 -20.61 -5.18
N VAL A 372 5.82 -20.03 -4.86
CA VAL A 372 5.47 -18.67 -5.28
C VAL A 372 5.12 -17.78 -4.09
N GLY A 373 5.59 -16.54 -4.13
CA GLY A 373 5.41 -15.54 -3.07
C GLY A 373 4.02 -14.90 -3.00
N GLN A 374 2.95 -15.64 -3.30
CA GLN A 374 1.58 -15.13 -3.30
C GLN A 374 0.99 -15.11 -1.89
N ARG A 375 0.28 -14.05 -1.49
CA ARG A 375 -0.41 -14.00 -0.19
C ARG A 375 -1.88 -13.63 -0.34
N ALA A 376 -2.72 -14.16 0.55
CA ALA A 376 -4.15 -13.87 0.61
C ALA A 376 -4.42 -12.37 0.76
N TYR A 377 -3.60 -11.68 1.56
CA TYR A 377 -3.76 -10.26 1.90
C TYR A 377 -3.43 -9.28 0.75
N GLU A 378 -3.04 -9.76 -0.44
CA GLU A 378 -2.71 -8.89 -1.58
C GLU A 378 -3.95 -8.45 -2.37
N SER A 379 -4.98 -9.30 -2.46
CA SER A 379 -6.23 -8.99 -3.17
C SER A 379 -7.32 -10.02 -2.87
N ILE A 380 -8.58 -9.69 -3.20
CA ILE A 380 -9.73 -10.61 -3.08
C ILE A 380 -9.48 -11.91 -3.84
N ALA A 381 -8.99 -11.82 -5.09
CA ALA A 381 -8.72 -12.99 -5.91
C ALA A 381 -7.65 -13.90 -5.28
N ARG A 382 -6.59 -13.32 -4.67
CA ARG A 382 -5.59 -14.11 -3.96
C ARG A 382 -6.16 -14.72 -2.67
N ALA A 383 -6.99 -14.00 -1.92
CA ALA A 383 -7.64 -14.53 -0.73
C ALA A 383 -8.54 -15.75 -1.02
N GLN A 384 -9.19 -15.76 -2.18
CA GLN A 384 -10.05 -16.86 -2.63
C GLN A 384 -9.28 -18.00 -3.32
N SER A 385 -8.03 -17.77 -3.72
CA SER A 385 -7.22 -18.79 -4.40
C SER A 385 -6.79 -19.94 -3.46
N LYS A 386 -6.70 -21.14 -4.03
CA LYS A 386 -6.13 -22.31 -3.35
C LYS A 386 -4.63 -22.08 -3.08
N LYS A 387 -4.08 -22.75 -2.05
CA LYS A 387 -2.64 -22.73 -1.77
C LYS A 387 -1.81 -23.47 -2.83
N LEU A 388 -2.41 -24.49 -3.44
CA LEU A 388 -1.85 -25.32 -4.50
C LEU A 388 -2.77 -25.19 -5.72
N TRP A 389 -2.23 -24.81 -6.87
CA TRP A 389 -3.02 -24.64 -8.09
C TRP A 389 -2.16 -24.79 -9.35
N GLU A 390 -2.81 -25.05 -10.48
CA GLU A 390 -2.18 -25.02 -11.79
C GLU A 390 -2.65 -23.78 -12.55
N ASN A 391 -1.76 -23.20 -13.34
CA ASN A 391 -2.13 -22.13 -14.26
C ASN A 391 -2.34 -22.77 -15.64
N PRO A 392 -3.54 -22.69 -16.23
CA PRO A 392 -3.79 -23.26 -17.57
C PRO A 392 -2.85 -22.71 -18.65
N TRP A 393 -2.31 -21.51 -18.45
CA TRP A 393 -1.36 -20.88 -19.37
C TRP A 393 0.10 -21.27 -19.11
N ILE A 394 0.37 -22.00 -18.02
CA ILE A 394 1.70 -22.53 -17.65
C ILE A 394 1.55 -24.01 -17.24
N PRO A 395 1.25 -24.92 -18.19
CA PRO A 395 0.87 -26.30 -17.88
C PRO A 395 2.00 -27.09 -17.18
N ASN A 396 3.26 -26.74 -17.45
CA ASN A 396 4.44 -27.36 -16.83
C ASN A 396 4.75 -26.80 -15.43
N GLN A 397 3.77 -26.21 -14.74
CA GLN A 397 3.96 -25.64 -13.40
C GLN A 397 2.79 -25.91 -12.46
N LEU A 398 3.06 -26.68 -11.41
CA LEU A 398 2.23 -26.76 -10.21
C LEU A 398 2.69 -25.68 -9.23
N ASN A 399 1.84 -24.70 -8.95
CA ASN A 399 2.17 -23.57 -8.09
C ASN A 399 1.77 -23.86 -6.64
N PHE A 400 2.68 -23.60 -5.70
CA PHE A 400 2.44 -23.70 -4.26
C PHE A 400 2.85 -22.42 -3.55
N SER A 401 1.94 -21.84 -2.75
CA SER A 401 2.25 -20.72 -1.85
C SER A 401 2.42 -21.20 -0.40
N PRO A 402 3.66 -21.31 0.12
CA PRO A 402 3.90 -21.66 1.51
C PRO A 402 3.53 -20.53 2.47
N ILE A 403 3.51 -19.28 1.97
CA ILE A 403 3.27 -18.07 2.76
C ILE A 403 1.84 -17.51 2.60
N GLN A 404 0.89 -18.27 2.05
CA GLN A 404 -0.45 -17.79 1.70
C GLN A 404 -1.17 -17.01 2.82
N LYS A 405 -0.98 -17.40 4.09
CA LYS A 405 -1.62 -16.78 5.27
C LYS A 405 -0.77 -15.73 5.98
N TRP A 406 0.42 -15.42 5.48
CA TRP A 406 1.32 -14.42 6.07
C TRP A 406 0.84 -13.01 5.69
N THR A 407 0.90 -12.06 6.63
CA THR A 407 0.72 -10.63 6.31
C THR A 407 2.05 -10.01 5.91
N ALA A 408 2.03 -8.81 5.32
CA ALA A 408 3.25 -8.09 4.99
C ALA A 408 4.14 -7.86 6.22
N LEU A 409 3.56 -7.70 7.42
CA LEU A 409 4.33 -7.56 8.66
C LEU A 409 5.03 -8.86 9.06
N HIS A 410 4.41 -10.03 8.84
CA HIS A 410 5.12 -11.32 9.04
C HIS A 410 6.34 -11.40 8.11
N ILE A 411 6.15 -11.07 6.83
CA ILE A 411 7.21 -11.09 5.81
C ILE A 411 8.37 -10.17 6.21
N TRP A 412 8.07 -8.93 6.61
CA TRP A 412 9.11 -7.97 6.99
C TRP A 412 9.82 -8.33 8.28
N LEU A 413 9.11 -8.78 9.30
CA LEU A 413 9.76 -9.20 10.55
C LEU A 413 10.62 -10.44 10.33
N TYR A 414 10.21 -11.37 9.47
CA TYR A 414 11.05 -12.49 9.05
C TYR A 414 12.30 -12.03 8.31
N ILE A 415 12.17 -11.15 7.31
CA ILE A 415 13.31 -10.55 6.59
C ILE A 415 14.30 -9.89 7.56
N PHE A 416 13.81 -9.13 8.54
CA PHE A 416 14.67 -8.47 9.52
C PHE A 416 15.32 -9.45 10.50
N ARG A 417 14.60 -10.48 10.95
CA ARG A 417 15.13 -11.53 11.83
C ARG A 417 16.26 -12.31 11.16
N GLU A 418 16.04 -12.70 9.91
CA GLU A 418 16.99 -13.44 9.08
C GLU A 418 18.07 -12.55 8.46
N LYS A 419 18.00 -11.22 8.67
CA LYS A 419 18.92 -10.22 8.11
C LYS A 419 19.06 -10.34 6.58
N LEU A 420 17.98 -10.65 5.88
CA LEU A 420 18.02 -10.84 4.42
C LEU A 420 18.25 -9.52 3.70
N TYR A 421 19.07 -9.57 2.65
CA TYR A 421 19.23 -8.44 1.74
C TYR A 421 17.93 -8.28 0.94
N TYR A 422 17.19 -7.20 1.18
CA TYR A 422 15.94 -6.88 0.49
C TYR A 422 16.11 -5.76 -0.54
N ASN A 423 15.17 -5.69 -1.49
CA ASN A 423 15.25 -4.75 -2.60
C ASN A 423 15.31 -3.28 -2.12
N PRO A 424 16.31 -2.49 -2.54
CA PRO A 424 16.50 -1.13 -2.04
C PRO A 424 15.36 -0.16 -2.40
N LEU A 425 14.49 -0.50 -3.35
CA LEU A 425 13.33 0.33 -3.70
C LEU A 425 12.30 0.43 -2.58
N TYR A 426 12.24 -0.54 -1.64
CA TYR A 426 11.41 -0.41 -0.46
C TYR A 426 11.82 0.82 0.38
N GLU A 427 13.12 1.11 0.48
CA GLU A 427 13.64 2.32 1.14
C GLU A 427 13.26 3.61 0.42
N LYS A 428 12.91 3.53 -0.86
CA LYS A 428 12.45 4.66 -1.67
C LYS A 428 10.92 4.88 -1.62
N GLY A 429 10.21 4.11 -0.77
CA GLY A 429 8.78 4.27 -0.53
C GLY A 429 7.88 3.42 -1.44
N PHE A 430 8.44 2.41 -2.12
CA PHE A 430 7.66 1.43 -2.88
C PHE A 430 7.14 0.33 -1.94
N SER A 431 5.88 -0.08 -2.11
CA SER A 431 5.29 -1.19 -1.34
C SER A 431 5.24 -2.52 -2.07
N ARG A 432 5.28 -2.46 -3.40
CA ARG A 432 5.33 -3.59 -4.32
C ARG A 432 6.40 -3.30 -5.37
N ILE A 433 7.23 -4.31 -5.63
CA ILE A 433 8.24 -4.29 -6.69
C ILE A 433 7.76 -5.17 -7.84
N GLY A 434 7.96 -4.70 -9.06
CA GLY A 434 7.58 -5.34 -10.31
C GLY A 434 7.88 -4.40 -11.46
N CYS A 435 7.14 -4.53 -12.57
CA CYS A 435 7.37 -3.67 -13.73
C CYS A 435 7.10 -2.19 -13.41
N TRP A 436 8.02 -1.29 -13.78
CA TRP A 436 7.96 0.13 -13.42
C TRP A 436 6.79 0.89 -14.07
N LEU A 437 6.22 0.35 -15.15
CA LEU A 437 5.02 0.88 -15.83
C LEU A 437 3.75 0.03 -15.64
N CYS A 438 3.75 -0.89 -14.67
CA CYS A 438 2.66 -1.87 -14.53
C CYS A 438 1.27 -1.19 -14.40
N PRO A 439 0.28 -1.51 -15.24
CA PRO A 439 -1.05 -0.91 -15.13
C PRO A 439 -1.77 -1.28 -13.84
N ALA A 440 -1.35 -2.36 -13.16
CA ALA A 440 -1.90 -2.75 -11.86
C ALA A 440 -1.47 -1.79 -10.73
N SER A 441 -0.47 -0.93 -10.95
CA SER A 441 -0.06 0.13 -10.02
C SER A 441 -1.14 1.20 -9.89
N THR A 442 -1.15 1.86 -8.74
CA THR A 442 -2.03 2.99 -8.47
C THR A 442 -1.42 4.27 -9.08
N GLN A 443 -2.25 5.28 -9.31
CA GLN A 443 -1.75 6.60 -9.72
C GLN A 443 -0.86 7.21 -8.63
N GLY A 444 -1.19 6.98 -7.35
CA GLY A 444 -0.32 7.35 -6.24
C GLY A 444 1.08 6.73 -6.33
N THR A 445 1.19 5.46 -6.75
CA THR A 445 2.48 4.81 -7.02
C THR A 445 3.22 5.45 -8.20
N PHE A 446 2.51 5.86 -9.27
CA PHE A 446 3.15 6.57 -10.38
C PHE A 446 3.70 7.94 -9.99
N GLU A 447 3.10 8.65 -9.05
CA GLU A 447 3.71 9.87 -8.50
C GLU A 447 5.02 9.57 -7.76
N ILE A 448 5.12 8.42 -7.08
CA ILE A 448 6.38 8.00 -6.47
C ILE A 448 7.41 7.71 -7.57
N ILE A 449 7.03 6.97 -8.61
CA ILE A 449 7.91 6.67 -9.76
C ILE A 449 8.37 7.94 -10.46
N LYS A 450 7.48 8.90 -10.71
CA LYS A 450 7.82 10.20 -11.33
C LYS A 450 8.91 10.95 -10.55
N ASN A 451 8.87 10.87 -9.22
CA ASN A 451 9.85 11.53 -8.37
C ASN A 451 11.16 10.74 -8.23
N VAL A 452 11.08 9.41 -8.12
CA VAL A 452 12.25 8.54 -7.87
C VAL A 452 12.97 8.14 -9.16
N LYS A 453 12.23 8.02 -10.26
CA LYS A 453 12.67 7.56 -11.59
C LYS A 453 12.13 8.46 -12.70
N PRO A 454 12.51 9.75 -12.72
CA PRO A 454 11.99 10.71 -13.69
C PRO A 454 12.31 10.32 -15.14
N THR A 455 13.47 9.71 -15.41
CA THR A 455 13.85 9.28 -16.78
C THR A 455 12.95 8.17 -17.31
N LEU A 456 12.70 7.11 -16.51
CA LEU A 456 11.78 6.03 -16.88
C LEU A 456 10.37 6.57 -17.09
N TRP A 457 9.90 7.42 -16.17
CA TRP A 457 8.59 8.05 -16.30
C TRP A 457 8.50 8.94 -17.54
N LYS A 458 9.56 9.69 -17.88
CA LYS A 458 9.61 10.54 -19.09
C LYS A 458 9.41 9.68 -20.35
N LYS A 459 10.14 8.57 -20.48
CA LYS A 459 10.01 7.62 -21.60
C LYS A 459 8.56 7.14 -21.76
N TRP A 460 7.95 6.67 -20.68
CA TRP A 460 6.56 6.19 -20.73
C TRP A 460 5.53 7.29 -20.97
N SER A 461 5.70 8.45 -20.34
CA SER A 461 4.79 9.58 -20.50
C SER A 461 4.82 10.16 -21.92
N ALA A 462 5.94 10.05 -22.64
CA ALA A 462 6.03 10.46 -24.04
C ALA A 462 5.11 9.61 -24.91
N PHE A 463 5.24 8.27 -24.82
CA PHE A 463 4.35 7.34 -25.52
C PHE A 463 2.87 7.60 -25.18
N LEU A 464 2.54 7.75 -23.90
CA LEU A 464 1.15 7.98 -23.50
C LEU A 464 0.59 9.29 -24.06
N LYS A 465 1.38 10.37 -24.13
CA LYS A 465 0.94 11.65 -24.71
C LYS A 465 0.68 11.52 -26.21
N GLU A 466 1.54 10.82 -26.94
CA GLU A 466 1.34 10.56 -28.36
C GLU A 466 0.08 9.73 -28.59
N TRP A 467 -0.10 8.67 -27.82
CA TRP A 467 -1.29 7.82 -27.88
C TRP A 467 -2.58 8.60 -27.57
N GLN A 468 -2.53 9.45 -26.54
CA GLN A 468 -3.64 10.34 -26.15
C GLN A 468 -4.03 11.28 -27.30
N LYS A 469 -3.04 11.95 -27.92
CA LYS A 469 -3.25 12.87 -29.04
C LYS A 469 -3.85 12.14 -30.25
N ARG A 470 -3.28 10.99 -30.62
CA ARG A 470 -3.74 10.17 -31.75
C ARG A 470 -5.21 9.74 -31.60
N ASN A 471 -5.63 9.40 -30.39
CA ASN A 471 -6.99 8.91 -30.12
C ASN A 471 -7.96 10.02 -29.65
N LYS A 472 -7.52 11.28 -29.60
CA LYS A 472 -8.33 12.43 -29.13
C LYS A 472 -8.94 12.20 -27.74
N PHE A 473 -8.19 11.57 -26.84
CA PHE A 473 -8.62 11.36 -25.46
C PHE A 473 -8.46 12.62 -24.61
N PRO A 474 -9.33 12.86 -23.61
CA PRO A 474 -9.28 14.06 -22.78
C PRO A 474 -7.99 14.09 -21.91
N PRO A 475 -7.57 15.26 -21.41
CA PRO A 475 -6.42 15.41 -20.50
C PRO A 475 -6.40 14.46 -19.30
N GLU A 476 -7.58 14.09 -18.81
CA GLU A 476 -7.79 13.18 -17.69
C GLU A 476 -7.40 11.75 -18.02
N TRP A 477 -7.43 11.34 -19.29
CA TRP A 477 -6.98 10.01 -19.69
C TRP A 477 -5.54 9.73 -19.25
N LEU A 478 -4.66 10.73 -19.42
CA LEU A 478 -3.29 10.68 -18.92
C LEU A 478 -3.22 11.08 -17.44
N SER A 479 -3.79 12.22 -17.07
CA SER A 479 -3.54 12.83 -15.75
C SER A 479 -4.21 12.11 -14.57
N TRP A 480 -5.28 11.35 -14.79
CA TRP A 480 -5.87 10.44 -13.80
C TRP A 480 -5.38 8.99 -13.99
N GLY A 481 -4.50 8.76 -14.97
CA GLY A 481 -3.99 7.44 -15.33
C GLY A 481 -5.09 6.50 -15.82
N LEU A 482 -6.04 6.99 -16.61
CA LEU A 482 -7.16 6.18 -17.11
C LEU A 482 -6.77 5.23 -18.24
N TRP A 483 -5.61 5.45 -18.87
CA TRP A 483 -4.96 4.51 -19.80
C TRP A 483 -4.85 3.08 -19.25
N ARG A 484 -4.90 2.93 -17.92
CA ARG A 484 -4.92 1.63 -17.22
C ARG A 484 -6.24 0.86 -17.38
N TRP A 485 -7.21 1.33 -18.14
CA TRP A 485 -8.47 0.63 -18.38
C TRP A 485 -8.92 0.80 -19.83
N LYS A 486 -9.33 -0.29 -20.46
CA LYS A 486 -10.17 -0.21 -21.67
C LYS A 486 -11.59 0.21 -21.27
N LYS A 487 -12.18 -0.48 -20.28
CA LYS A 487 -13.49 -0.15 -19.73
C LYS A 487 -13.35 0.55 -18.38
N LEU A 488 -13.71 1.83 -18.34
CA LEU A 488 -13.63 2.64 -17.13
C LEU A 488 -14.50 2.04 -16.01
N PRO A 489 -13.96 1.86 -14.79
CA PRO A 489 -14.74 1.35 -13.68
C PRO A 489 -15.76 2.40 -13.22
N LYS A 490 -16.93 1.96 -12.74
CA LYS A 490 -18.02 2.84 -12.27
C LYS A 490 -17.55 3.97 -11.36
N LYS A 491 -16.65 3.70 -10.43
CA LYS A 491 -16.10 4.69 -9.50
C LYS A 491 -15.38 5.87 -10.18
N ILE A 492 -14.76 5.63 -11.34
CA ILE A 492 -14.13 6.69 -12.13
C ILE A 492 -15.21 7.50 -12.86
N LEU A 493 -16.26 6.86 -13.36
CA LEU A 493 -17.42 7.56 -13.94
C LEU A 493 -18.12 8.44 -12.89
N ASP A 494 -18.37 7.89 -11.69
CA ASP A 494 -18.91 8.63 -10.54
C ASP A 494 -17.98 9.79 -10.09
N LEU A 495 -16.66 9.66 -10.31
CA LEU A 495 -15.70 10.75 -10.06
C LEU A 495 -15.80 11.82 -11.15
N ALA A 496 -15.87 11.42 -12.41
CA ALA A 496 -15.98 12.32 -13.55
C ALA A 496 -17.26 13.16 -13.46
N GLU A 497 -18.40 12.55 -13.15
CA GLU A 497 -19.67 13.23 -12.92
C GLU A 497 -19.57 14.29 -11.80
N ARG A 498 -18.99 13.91 -10.65
CA ARG A 498 -18.79 14.82 -9.51
C ARG A 498 -17.93 16.04 -9.85
N TYR A 499 -16.97 15.89 -10.75
CA TYR A 499 -16.05 16.94 -11.18
C TYR A 499 -16.41 17.55 -12.55
N LYS A 500 -17.57 17.18 -13.12
CA LYS A 500 -18.04 17.62 -14.45
C LYS A 500 -17.00 17.43 -15.57
N VAL A 501 -16.32 16.28 -15.57
CA VAL A 501 -15.36 15.89 -16.60
C VAL A 501 -16.04 15.00 -17.63
N ASP A 502 -15.94 15.36 -18.92
CA ASP A 502 -16.41 14.50 -20.01
C ASP A 502 -15.36 13.43 -20.37
N LEU A 503 -15.76 12.17 -20.24
CA LEU A 503 -14.94 10.99 -20.59
C LEU A 503 -15.54 10.20 -21.76
N SER A 504 -16.49 10.80 -22.51
CA SER A 504 -17.27 10.12 -23.55
C SER A 504 -16.39 9.50 -24.64
N THR A 505 -15.33 10.18 -25.08
CA THR A 505 -14.41 9.68 -26.13
C THR A 505 -13.66 8.41 -25.73
N ILE A 506 -13.36 8.23 -24.43
CA ILE A 506 -12.74 7.00 -23.92
C ILE A 506 -13.75 5.85 -23.97
N THR A 507 -14.98 6.10 -23.51
CA THR A 507 -16.03 5.07 -23.44
C THR A 507 -16.50 4.57 -24.82
N LYS A 508 -16.59 5.47 -25.81
CA LYS A 508 -16.95 5.13 -27.20
C LYS A 508 -15.86 4.34 -27.93
N SER A 509 -14.59 4.56 -27.58
CA SER A 509 -13.47 3.78 -28.13
C SER A 509 -13.47 2.34 -27.59
N ALA A 510 -13.88 2.15 -26.33
CA ALA A 510 -13.96 0.84 -25.69
C ALA A 510 -15.09 -0.06 -26.20
N SER A 511 -16.06 0.48 -26.95
CA SER A 511 -17.16 -0.28 -27.55
C SER A 511 -16.92 -0.69 -29.01
N LYS A 512 -15.82 -0.22 -29.63
CA LYS A 512 -15.47 -0.49 -31.03
C LYS A 512 -14.36 -1.54 -31.21
N ASN A 513 -13.76 -2.00 -30.12
CA ASN A 513 -12.68 -3.00 -30.03
C ASN A 513 -13.01 -3.99 -28.92
#